data_AF-A0A964M644-F1
#
_entry.id   AF-A0A964M644-F1
#
_cell.length_a   1.000
_cell.length_b   1.000
_cell.length_c   1.000
_cell.angle_alpha   90.00
_cell.angle_beta   90.00
_cell.angle_gamma   90.00
#
_symmetry.space_group_name_H-M   'P 1'
#
loop_
_entity.id
_entity.type
_entity.pdbx_description
1 polymer ?
#
loop_
_entity_poly.entity_id
_entity_poly.type
_entity_poly.pdbx_seq_one_letter_code
_entity_poly.pdbx_strand_id
1 'polypeptide(L)'
;MAAGAGNGGFGAAHRARGARMRFKRSDLPGILIALLAPVGLTALFLTAFDVWHHEGTPLLGFMASNIAIGGGIAAAFSRFIRSWDVPVALFAILIGLVLGVLWIQQAGEDGTTIATLLKWGAMVDFLLLNIVVLGQVVSNGVLPILDRRDARRRATAQGGE
;
A
#
# COMPACT_ATOMS: atom_id res chain seq x y z
N MET A 1 -4.72 -51.61 -47.79
CA MET A 1 -5.92 -50.86 -47.33
C MET A 1 -5.73 -50.54 -45.87
N ALA A 2 -5.25 -49.34 -45.54
CA ALA A 2 -4.98 -48.91 -44.17
C ALA A 2 -5.88 -47.71 -43.85
N ALA A 3 -6.73 -47.88 -42.85
CA ALA A 3 -7.53 -46.83 -42.24
C ALA A 3 -6.69 -46.15 -41.14
N GLY A 4 -6.80 -44.82 -41.03
CA GLY A 4 -6.17 -44.09 -39.93
C GLY A 4 -6.15 -42.58 -40.13
N ALA A 5 -7.31 -41.94 -40.33
CA ALA A 5 -7.43 -40.49 -40.29
C ALA A 5 -7.61 -40.01 -38.84
N GLY A 6 -6.57 -39.38 -38.29
CA GLY A 6 -6.52 -38.89 -36.93
C GLY A 6 -7.42 -37.68 -36.68
N ASN A 7 -8.35 -37.83 -35.73
CA ASN A 7 -9.23 -36.78 -35.25
C ASN A 7 -8.60 -36.14 -34.00
N GLY A 8 -7.69 -35.16 -34.19
CA GLY A 8 -6.86 -34.60 -33.11
C GLY A 8 -6.95 -33.08 -32.89
N GLY A 9 -7.91 -32.39 -33.50
CA GLY A 9 -7.80 -30.93 -33.71
C GLY A 9 -8.58 -29.99 -32.78
N PHE A 10 -9.59 -30.44 -32.02
CA PHE A 10 -10.57 -29.50 -31.44
C PHE A 10 -10.58 -29.36 -29.90
N GLY A 11 -9.67 -30.01 -29.18
CA GLY A 11 -9.69 -30.02 -27.69
C GLY A 11 -8.81 -28.97 -26.98
N ALA A 12 -7.92 -28.28 -27.69
CA ALA A 12 -6.90 -27.43 -27.05
C ALA A 12 -7.33 -25.96 -26.83
N ALA A 13 -8.28 -25.44 -27.64
CA ALA A 13 -8.63 -24.02 -27.63
C ALA A 13 -9.59 -23.59 -26.50
N HIS A 14 -10.19 -24.54 -25.76
CA HIS A 14 -11.18 -24.22 -24.71
C HIS A 14 -10.62 -24.12 -23.28
N ARG A 15 -9.34 -24.47 -23.05
CA ARG A 15 -8.72 -24.42 -21.70
C ARG A 15 -8.16 -23.05 -21.30
N ALA A 16 -8.17 -22.06 -22.21
CA ALA A 16 -7.58 -20.74 -21.96
C ALA A 16 -8.57 -19.69 -21.39
N ARG A 17 -9.84 -20.02 -21.15
CA ARG A 17 -10.91 -19.05 -20.81
C ARG A 17 -11.33 -19.00 -19.34
N GLY A 18 -10.44 -19.37 -18.44
CA GLY A 18 -10.75 -19.47 -17.01
C GLY A 18 -9.64 -19.03 -16.08
N ALA A 19 -8.78 -18.08 -16.47
CA ALA A 19 -7.92 -17.41 -15.51
C ALA A 19 -8.78 -16.47 -14.64
N ARG A 20 -9.66 -17.04 -13.81
CA ARG A 20 -10.27 -16.29 -12.71
C ARG A 20 -9.11 -15.75 -11.89
N MET A 21 -9.03 -14.43 -11.74
CA MET A 21 -8.11 -13.82 -10.79
C MET A 21 -8.45 -14.37 -9.41
N ARG A 22 -7.72 -15.40 -8.99
CA ARG A 22 -7.97 -16.09 -7.73
C ARG A 22 -7.35 -15.23 -6.65
N PHE A 23 -8.18 -14.41 -5.99
CA PHE A 23 -7.79 -13.66 -4.81
C PHE A 23 -7.07 -14.60 -3.85
N LYS A 24 -5.80 -14.29 -3.54
CA LYS A 24 -5.03 -15.06 -2.58
C LYS A 24 -5.30 -14.48 -1.20
N ARG A 25 -5.27 -15.34 -0.18
CA ARG A 25 -5.39 -14.89 1.22
C ARG A 25 -4.27 -13.92 1.61
N SER A 26 -3.16 -13.90 0.87
CA SER A 26 -2.10 -12.90 1.00
C SER A 26 -2.53 -11.47 0.63
N ASP A 27 -3.63 -11.32 -0.11
CA ASP A 27 -4.10 -10.03 -0.61
C ASP A 27 -5.08 -9.35 0.38
N LEU A 28 -5.63 -10.12 1.33
CA LEU A 28 -6.57 -9.66 2.36
C LEU A 28 -6.03 -8.51 3.23
N PRO A 29 -4.78 -8.58 3.76
CA PRO A 29 -4.22 -7.49 4.56
C PRO A 29 -4.14 -6.18 3.76
N GLY A 30 -3.74 -6.27 2.49
CA GLY A 30 -3.68 -5.12 1.59
C GLY A 30 -5.03 -4.48 1.36
N ILE A 31 -6.07 -5.29 1.14
CA ILE A 31 -7.44 -4.81 0.94
C ILE A 31 -7.99 -4.15 2.21
N LEU A 32 -7.75 -4.75 3.38
CA LEU A 32 -8.18 -4.18 4.66
C LEU A 32 -7.52 -2.81 4.90
N ILE A 33 -6.22 -2.69 4.64
CA ILE A 33 -5.51 -1.41 4.75
C ILE A 33 -6.03 -0.41 3.72
N ALA A 34 -6.28 -0.83 2.48
CA ALA A 34 -6.87 0.00 1.42
C ALA A 34 -8.17 0.67 1.85
N LEU A 35 -9.01 -0.08 2.56
CA LEU A 35 -10.35 0.34 2.92
C LEU A 35 -10.34 1.18 4.21
N LEU A 36 -9.60 0.73 5.22
CA LEU A 36 -9.65 1.28 6.56
C LEU A 36 -8.66 2.43 6.77
N ALA A 37 -7.47 2.37 6.16
CA ALA A 37 -6.45 3.39 6.38
C ALA A 37 -6.91 4.78 5.88
N PRO A 38 -7.55 4.94 4.70
CA PRO A 38 -7.97 6.26 4.26
C PRO A 38 -9.03 6.90 5.16
N VAL A 39 -10.03 6.12 5.57
CA VAL A 39 -11.10 6.58 6.46
C VAL A 39 -10.52 6.94 7.83
N GLY A 40 -9.67 6.06 8.37
CA GLY A 40 -9.02 6.27 9.66
C GLY A 40 -8.13 7.50 9.69
N LEU A 41 -7.22 7.63 8.72
CA LEU A 41 -6.31 8.78 8.62
C LEU A 41 -7.07 10.10 8.38
N THR A 42 -8.16 10.07 7.61
CA THR A 42 -8.99 11.26 7.41
C THR A 42 -9.69 11.67 8.71
N ALA A 43 -10.31 10.72 9.43
CA ALA A 43 -10.94 10.99 10.72
C ALA A 43 -9.94 11.52 11.76
N LEU A 44 -8.74 10.94 11.77
CA LEU A 44 -7.63 11.33 12.63
C LEU A 44 -7.16 12.76 12.33
N PHE A 45 -7.01 13.11 11.05
CA PHE A 45 -6.67 14.46 10.60
C PHE A 45 -7.75 15.48 11.01
N LEU A 46 -9.02 15.18 10.73
CA LEU A 46 -10.15 16.05 11.10
C LEU A 46 -10.18 16.33 12.60
N THR A 47 -9.93 15.30 13.41
CA THR A 47 -9.94 15.40 14.87
C THR A 47 -8.72 16.14 15.41
N ALA A 48 -7.52 15.83 14.91
CA ALA A 48 -6.28 16.44 15.40
C ALA A 48 -6.13 17.94 15.08
N PHE A 49 -6.77 18.39 14.00
CA PHE A 49 -6.72 19.79 13.54
C PHE A 49 -8.05 20.55 13.77
N ASP A 50 -9.01 19.95 14.47
CA ASP A 50 -10.35 20.51 14.74
C ASP A 50 -11.06 21.06 13.48
N VAL A 51 -10.90 20.37 12.36
CA VAL A 51 -11.36 20.83 11.03
C VAL A 51 -12.83 20.45 10.77
N TRP A 52 -13.49 19.80 11.73
CA TRP A 52 -14.88 19.36 11.61
C TRP A 52 -15.86 20.49 11.29
N HIS A 53 -15.54 21.72 11.70
CA HIS A 53 -16.39 22.89 11.51
C HIS A 53 -15.97 23.76 10.31
N HIS A 54 -14.96 23.37 9.54
CA HIS A 54 -14.53 24.10 8.33
C HIS A 54 -15.31 23.64 7.10
N GLU A 55 -16.55 24.11 6.96
CA GLU A 55 -17.35 23.87 5.76
C GLU A 55 -16.78 24.65 4.55
N GLY A 56 -16.59 23.97 3.41
CA GLY A 56 -16.26 24.62 2.13
C GLY A 56 -14.78 24.91 1.85
N THR A 57 -13.83 24.42 2.67
CA THR A 57 -12.40 24.62 2.37
C THR A 57 -11.85 23.56 1.38
N PRO A 58 -11.23 23.96 0.26
CA PRO A 58 -10.63 23.02 -0.70
C PRO A 58 -9.49 22.18 -0.09
N LEU A 59 -8.99 22.58 1.08
CA LEU A 59 -7.96 21.89 1.84
C LEU A 59 -8.42 20.49 2.33
N LEU A 60 -9.69 20.33 2.73
CA LEU A 60 -10.23 19.04 3.16
C LEU A 60 -10.27 18.02 2.01
N GLY A 61 -10.76 18.43 0.84
CA GLY A 61 -10.78 17.60 -0.36
C GLY A 61 -9.38 17.22 -0.82
N PHE A 62 -8.42 18.14 -0.73
CA PHE A 62 -7.02 17.88 -1.05
C PHE A 62 -6.40 16.85 -0.09
N MET A 63 -6.60 16.99 1.22
CA MET A 63 -6.05 16.07 2.21
C MET A 63 -6.68 14.68 2.11
N ALA A 64 -8.01 14.59 2.00
CA ALA A 64 -8.71 13.32 1.81
C ALA A 64 -8.23 12.58 0.54
N SER A 65 -8.00 13.32 -0.54
CA SER A 65 -7.47 12.76 -1.79
C SER A 65 -6.05 12.22 -1.63
N ASN A 66 -5.15 12.95 -0.96
CA ASN A 66 -3.79 12.48 -0.69
C ASN A 66 -3.77 11.22 0.18
N ILE A 67 -4.63 11.19 1.20
CA ILE A 67 -4.81 10.04 2.07
C ILE A 67 -5.36 8.82 1.30
N ALA A 68 -6.36 9.03 0.45
CA ALA A 68 -6.94 7.97 -0.39
C ALA A 68 -5.94 7.45 -1.43
N ILE A 69 -5.19 8.33 -2.08
CA ILE A 69 -4.12 7.95 -3.03
C ILE A 69 -3.03 7.17 -2.29
N GLY A 70 -2.59 7.65 -1.12
CA GLY A 70 -1.60 6.96 -0.28
C GLY A 70 -2.06 5.55 0.11
N GLY A 71 -3.30 5.42 0.59
CA GLY A 71 -3.90 4.13 0.93
C GLY A 71 -4.07 3.22 -0.29
N GLY A 72 -4.47 3.77 -1.44
CA GLY A 72 -4.60 3.02 -2.70
C GLY A 72 -3.26 2.51 -3.23
N ILE A 73 -2.20 3.32 -3.14
CA ILE A 73 -0.83 2.92 -3.47
C ILE A 73 -0.38 1.81 -2.50
N ALA A 74 -0.50 2.03 -1.18
CA ALA A 74 -0.13 1.02 -0.19
C ALA A 74 -0.87 -0.32 -0.42
N ALA A 75 -2.15 -0.28 -0.77
CA ALA A 75 -2.94 -1.46 -1.10
C ALA A 75 -2.49 -2.15 -2.38
N ALA A 76 -2.29 -1.40 -3.47
CA ALA A 76 -1.84 -1.93 -4.74
C ALA A 76 -0.47 -2.60 -4.64
N PHE A 77 0.39 -2.09 -3.75
CA PHE A 77 1.73 -2.61 -3.54
C PHE A 77 1.87 -3.53 -2.32
N SER A 78 0.82 -3.76 -1.55
CA SER A 78 0.80 -4.65 -0.38
C SER A 78 1.32 -6.07 -0.68
N ARG A 79 1.07 -6.57 -1.90
CA ARG A 79 1.57 -7.87 -2.37
C ARG A 79 3.10 -7.97 -2.45
N PHE A 80 3.80 -6.83 -2.47
CA PHE A 80 5.26 -6.75 -2.51
C PHE A 80 5.86 -6.57 -1.11
N ILE A 81 5.03 -6.40 -0.08
CA ILE A 81 5.48 -6.33 1.30
C ILE A 81 5.64 -7.78 1.80
N ARG A 82 6.90 -8.20 1.92
CA ARG A 82 7.25 -9.58 2.30
C ARG A 82 7.25 -9.77 3.82
N SER A 83 7.61 -8.72 4.55
CA SER A 83 7.64 -8.70 6.02
C SER A 83 6.73 -7.60 6.53
N TRP A 84 5.64 -8.02 7.19
CA TRP A 84 4.66 -7.11 7.79
C TRP A 84 5.03 -6.69 9.21
N ASP A 85 5.97 -7.37 9.86
CA ASP A 85 6.31 -7.12 11.26
C ASP A 85 6.76 -5.67 11.50
N VAL A 86 7.67 -5.16 10.67
CA VAL A 86 8.19 -3.78 10.81
C VAL A 86 7.13 -2.73 10.45
N PRO A 87 6.42 -2.80 9.31
CA PRO A 87 5.33 -1.84 9.04
C PRO A 87 4.22 -1.85 10.08
N VAL A 88 3.83 -3.03 10.59
CA VAL A 88 2.79 -3.14 11.61
C VAL A 88 3.27 -2.56 12.94
N ALA A 89 4.52 -2.82 13.34
CA ALA A 89 5.09 -2.25 14.55
C ALA A 89 5.17 -0.71 14.49
N LEU A 90 5.69 -0.16 13.39
CA LEU A 90 5.72 1.30 13.16
C LEU A 90 4.29 1.86 13.14
N PHE A 91 3.35 1.22 12.45
CA PHE A 91 1.96 1.69 12.45
C PHE A 91 1.32 1.67 13.85
N ALA A 92 1.60 0.65 14.67
CA ALA A 92 1.13 0.60 16.05
C ALA A 92 1.75 1.71 16.92
N ILE A 93 3.04 2.00 16.73
CA ILE A 93 3.73 3.13 17.38
C ILE A 93 3.06 4.44 16.97
N LEU A 94 2.80 4.65 15.67
CA LEU A 94 2.11 5.83 15.16
C LEU A 94 0.75 6.04 15.83
N ILE A 95 -0.07 4.98 15.94
CA ILE A 95 -1.35 5.05 16.64
C ILE A 95 -1.15 5.48 18.10
N GLY A 96 -0.19 4.88 18.81
CA GLY A 96 0.11 5.24 20.20
C GLY A 96 0.52 6.71 20.34
N LEU A 97 1.36 7.21 19.44
CA LEU A 97 1.79 8.61 19.42
C LEU A 97 0.60 9.55 19.18
N VAL A 98 -0.27 9.24 18.23
CA VAL A 98 -1.44 10.07 17.95
C VAL A 98 -2.43 10.05 19.10
N LEU A 99 -2.73 8.89 19.67
CA LEU A 99 -3.59 8.80 20.85
C LEU A 99 -3.00 9.59 22.02
N GLY A 100 -1.68 9.58 22.18
CA GLY A 100 -0.97 10.42 23.15
C GLY A 100 -1.16 11.91 22.89
N VAL A 101 -1.04 12.37 21.64
CA VAL A 101 -1.32 13.77 21.26
C VAL A 101 -2.76 14.14 21.58
N LEU A 102 -3.74 13.31 21.19
CA LEU A 102 -5.16 13.56 21.44
C LEU A 102 -5.47 13.62 22.93
N TRP A 103 -4.86 12.74 23.73
CA TRP A 103 -5.04 12.75 25.19
C TRP A 103 -4.52 14.04 25.82
N ILE A 104 -3.34 14.51 25.41
CA ILE A 104 -2.77 15.78 25.89
C ILE A 104 -3.60 16.99 25.42
N GLN A 105 -4.12 16.94 24.19
CA GLN A 105 -5.05 17.96 23.68
C GLN A 105 -6.32 18.05 24.53
N GLN A 106 -6.92 16.90 24.86
CA GLN A 106 -8.11 16.85 25.71
C GLN A 106 -7.83 17.31 27.15
N ALA A 107 -6.59 17.19 27.63
CA ALA A 107 -6.15 17.73 28.91
C ALA A 107 -5.92 19.26 28.88
N GLY A 108 -6.02 19.92 27.72
CA GLY A 108 -5.78 21.36 27.57
C GLY A 108 -4.30 21.74 27.51
N GLU A 109 -3.40 20.77 27.33
CA GLU A 109 -1.94 20.95 27.42
C GLU A 109 -1.24 20.99 26.04
N ASP A 110 -1.94 21.50 25.02
CA ASP A 110 -1.49 21.39 23.62
C ASP A 110 -0.21 22.20 23.29
N GLY A 111 0.15 23.15 24.15
CA GLY A 111 1.35 23.99 24.03
C GLY A 111 2.59 23.46 24.76
N THR A 112 2.51 22.30 25.40
CA THR A 112 3.63 21.78 26.19
C THR A 112 4.75 21.20 25.33
N THR A 113 5.97 21.15 25.88
CA THR A 113 7.11 20.49 25.23
C THR A 113 6.81 19.01 24.95
N ILE A 114 6.05 18.35 25.83
CA ILE A 114 5.66 16.94 25.66
C ILE A 114 4.73 16.78 24.45
N ALA A 115 3.70 17.64 24.32
CA ALA A 115 2.83 17.65 23.14
C ALA A 115 3.63 17.83 21.84
N THR A 116 4.60 18.75 21.87
CA THR A 116 5.48 19.03 20.73
C THR A 116 6.34 17.81 20.38
N LEU A 117 6.96 17.15 21.37
CA LEU A 117 7.76 15.95 21.15
C LEU A 117 6.94 14.78 20.60
N LEU A 118 5.71 14.59 21.08
CA LEU A 118 4.80 13.57 20.55
C LEU A 118 4.44 13.83 19.09
N LYS A 119 4.14 15.08 18.73
CA LYS A 119 3.88 15.49 17.33
C LYS A 119 5.09 15.23 16.43
N TRP A 120 6.29 15.61 16.88
CA TRP A 120 7.54 15.31 16.16
C TRP A 120 7.80 13.81 16.03
N GLY A 121 7.57 13.06 17.10
CA GLY A 121 7.67 11.60 17.11
C GLY A 121 6.74 10.98 16.06
N ALA A 122 5.47 11.40 16.02
CA ALA A 122 4.49 10.91 15.05
C ALA A 122 4.93 11.23 13.61
N MET A 123 5.48 12.42 13.37
CA MET A 123 6.00 12.80 12.05
C MET A 123 7.20 11.95 11.61
N VAL A 124 8.18 11.73 12.51
CA VAL A 124 9.37 10.91 12.22
C VAL A 124 8.98 9.45 11.99
N ASP A 125 8.11 8.91 12.83
CA ASP A 125 7.62 7.53 12.70
C ASP A 125 6.83 7.33 11.41
N PHE A 126 5.99 8.30 11.03
CA PHE A 126 5.31 8.29 9.74
C PHE A 126 6.29 8.30 8.56
N LEU A 127 7.37 9.09 8.62
CA LEU A 127 8.42 9.10 7.60
C LEU A 127 9.12 7.73 7.51
N LEU A 128 9.47 7.13 8.65
CA LEU A 128 10.09 5.80 8.71
C LEU A 128 9.17 4.73 8.11
N LEU A 129 7.88 4.74 8.46
CA LEU A 129 6.88 3.85 7.89
C LEU A 129 6.84 3.96 6.35
N ASN A 130 6.86 5.18 5.81
CA ASN A 130 6.90 5.42 4.37
C ASN A 130 8.19 4.87 3.73
N ILE A 131 9.36 5.13 4.32
CA ILE A 131 10.65 4.62 3.81
C ILE A 131 10.65 3.08 3.80
N VAL A 132 10.21 2.44 4.88
CA VAL A 132 10.17 0.98 4.98
C VAL A 132 9.22 0.38 3.96
N VAL A 133 8.01 0.92 3.82
CA VAL A 133 7.03 0.44 2.85
C VAL A 133 7.54 0.63 1.43
N LEU A 134 7.96 1.84 1.05
CA LEU A 134 8.50 2.12 -0.29
C LEU A 134 9.73 1.28 -0.60
N GLY A 135 10.64 1.09 0.36
CA GLY A 135 11.81 0.23 0.22
C GLY A 135 11.42 -1.21 -0.12
N GLN A 136 10.42 -1.77 0.56
CA GLN A 136 9.90 -3.11 0.24
C GLN A 136 9.25 -3.17 -1.14
N VAL A 137 8.50 -2.14 -1.54
CA VAL A 137 7.90 -2.05 -2.87
C VAL A 137 8.95 -2.02 -3.98
N VAL A 138 9.99 -1.21 -3.81
CA VAL A 138 11.08 -1.10 -4.78
C VAL A 138 11.86 -2.40 -4.87
N SER A 139 12.28 -2.95 -3.73
CA SER A 139 13.13 -4.16 -3.68
C SER A 139 12.43 -5.42 -4.16
N ASN A 140 11.15 -5.61 -3.79
CA ASN A 140 10.41 -6.83 -4.14
C ASN A 140 9.55 -6.68 -5.40
N GLY A 141 9.26 -5.45 -5.83
CA GLY A 141 8.40 -5.16 -6.98
C GLY A 141 9.16 -4.63 -8.18
N VAL A 142 9.83 -3.49 -8.02
CA VAL A 142 10.45 -2.76 -9.14
C VAL A 142 11.73 -3.45 -9.62
N LEU A 143 12.66 -3.77 -8.71
CA LEU A 143 13.95 -4.38 -9.09
C LEU A 143 13.77 -5.70 -9.86
N PRO A 144 12.93 -6.66 -9.43
CA PRO A 144 12.76 -7.91 -10.18
C PRO A 144 12.15 -7.72 -11.58
N ILE A 145 11.36 -6.67 -11.79
CA ILE A 145 10.80 -6.35 -13.11
C ILE A 145 11.89 -5.83 -14.04
N LEU A 146 12.78 -4.98 -13.54
CA LEU A 146 13.94 -4.45 -14.28
C LEU A 146 14.89 -5.58 -14.66
N ASP A 147 15.25 -6.45 -13.71
CA ASP A 147 16.13 -7.61 -13.96
C ASP A 147 15.57 -8.54 -15.05
N ARG A 148 14.26 -8.81 -15.02
CA ARG A 148 13.59 -9.61 -16.06
C ARG A 148 13.55 -8.91 -17.42
N ARG A 149 13.50 -7.58 -17.46
CA ARG A 149 13.55 -6.82 -18.72
C ARG A 149 14.94 -6.88 -19.31
N ASP A 150 15.97 -6.72 -18.48
CA ASP A 150 17.35 -6.77 -18.92
C ASP A 150 17.75 -8.17 -19.40
N ALA A 151 17.32 -9.22 -18.70
CA ALA A 151 17.51 -10.60 -19.14
C ALA A 151 16.89 -10.86 -20.53
N ARG A 152 15.68 -10.34 -20.79
CA ARG A 152 15.03 -10.47 -22.10
C ARG A 152 15.78 -9.73 -23.20
N ARG A 153 16.26 -8.51 -22.92
CA ARG A 153 17.06 -7.73 -23.88
C ARG A 153 18.37 -8.42 -24.24
N ARG A 154 19.05 -9.03 -23.27
CA ARG A 154 20.28 -9.81 -23.50
C ARG A 154 20.01 -11.05 -24.34
N ALA A 155 18.92 -11.77 -24.07
CA ALA A 155 18.55 -12.95 -24.85
C ALA A 155 18.22 -12.63 -26.32
N THR A 156 17.53 -11.52 -26.59
CA THR A 156 17.26 -11.08 -27.97
C THR A 156 18.50 -10.62 -28.71
N ALA A 157 19.50 -10.07 -28.00
CA ALA A 157 20.76 -9.68 -28.61
C ALA A 157 21.63 -10.90 -29.00
N GLN A 158 21.53 -12.00 -28.24
CA GLN A 158 22.29 -13.23 -28.51
C GLN A 158 21.62 -14.17 -29.53
N GLY A 159 20.30 -14.10 -29.71
CA GLY A 159 19.56 -14.92 -30.68
C GLY A 159 19.41 -14.32 -32.07
N GLY A 160 20.04 -13.16 -32.32
CA GLY A 160 20.04 -12.46 -33.61
C GLY A 160 21.35 -12.62 -34.42
N GLU A 161 22.30 -13.39 -33.90
CA GLU A 161 23.50 -13.88 -34.62
C GLU A 161 23.27 -15.30 -35.13
#